data_AF-A0A6J1RG21-F1
#
_entry.id   AF-A0A6J1RG21-F1
#
_cell.length_a   1.000
_cell.length_b   1.000
_cell.length_c   1.000
_cell.angle_alpha   90.00
_cell.angle_beta   90.00
_cell.angle_gamma   90.00
#
_symmetry.space_group_name_H-M   'P 1'
#
loop_
_entity.id
_entity.type
_entity.pdbx_description
1 polymer ?
#
loop_
_entity_poly.entity_id
_entity_poly.type
_entity_poly.pdbx_seq_one_letter_code
_entity_poly.pdbx_strand_id
1 'polypeptide(L)'
;MVKNPDFKKAGIRIGTLIGDEDSSTIAADQRETSHRVVKWSDSNHVRKKFTGKLYKLVNTHRKLDRGSVIPYLKRCFNYALDQNKGNTEATTKALLSIAEHIFGNHSNCGTWCEAKDNPEYVFKSLPKGKPLFSKNLQTALHGVLMEFTSRVLKVAPGGSSQLNESFNHMVATRAPKSRHYASSRSILLRVAAAVCQKNFGAKHIIDVRFEAGLPPGTVAEEYRLRKEVLQREIAVKRTTLEVKRRRCYLKNKRQRITIARESREGITYQSGMGLDLPIETTCEIDEPLREDSPQVIVDIETTGLASTADIVQIAAKCGDQEFARYMLPSQSINCHAAEKNGLSLVGGELHHYNKVVTTIPPREVGEEFIRFLGECSPQALLLGHDIVRFDAPRIMRWLQGPVSWKVLSKVFMECAIQFHSSDKVKLKNKKSSQSYI
;
A
#
# COMPACT_ATOMS: atom_id res chain seq x y z
N MET A 1 12.52 -0.49 18.43
CA MET A 1 13.38 -1.67 18.09
C MET A 1 14.61 -1.78 18.99
N VAL A 2 15.15 -0.68 19.50
CA VAL A 2 16.42 -0.67 20.26
C VAL A 2 16.19 -0.76 21.77
N LYS A 3 14.99 -0.40 22.24
CA LYS A 3 14.50 -0.77 23.58
C LYS A 3 13.97 -2.20 23.65
N ASN A 4 14.38 -3.10 22.74
CA ASN A 4 14.03 -4.50 22.89
C ASN A 4 14.84 -5.06 24.08
N PRO A 5 14.18 -5.45 25.20
CA PRO A 5 14.87 -5.94 26.38
C PRO A 5 15.73 -7.17 26.09
N ASP A 6 15.34 -7.98 25.10
CA ASP A 6 16.07 -9.19 24.70
C ASP A 6 17.40 -8.85 24.02
N PHE A 7 17.42 -7.82 23.16
CA PHE A 7 18.68 -7.37 22.53
C PHE A 7 19.64 -6.79 23.55
N LYS A 8 19.13 -6.02 24.52
CA LYS A 8 19.94 -5.50 25.61
C LYS A 8 20.51 -6.62 26.48
N LYS A 9 19.69 -7.62 26.82
CA LYS A 9 20.12 -8.80 27.60
C LYS A 9 21.16 -9.64 26.85
N ALA A 10 21.06 -9.74 25.53
CA ALA A 10 21.99 -10.49 24.69
C ALA A 10 23.24 -9.69 24.25
N GLY A 11 23.36 -8.41 24.64
CA GLY A 11 24.48 -7.55 24.22
C GLY A 11 24.51 -7.24 22.72
N ILE A 12 23.39 -7.41 22.01
CA ILE A 12 23.30 -7.26 20.55
C ILE A 12 23.09 -5.79 20.19
N ARG A 13 23.89 -5.28 19.26
CA ARG A 13 23.74 -3.93 18.67
C ARG A 13 23.31 -4.03 17.21
N ILE A 14 22.34 -3.20 16.82
CA ILE A 14 21.88 -3.11 15.43
C ILE A 14 22.94 -2.35 14.63
N GLY A 15 23.52 -2.97 13.60
CA GLY A 15 24.51 -2.32 12.73
C GLY A 15 23.88 -1.66 11.50
N THR A 16 23.05 -2.41 10.78
CA THR A 16 22.45 -1.98 9.51
C THR A 16 20.95 -2.23 9.49
N LEU A 17 20.18 -1.22 9.11
CA LEU A 17 18.74 -1.28 8.90
C LEU A 17 18.41 -1.29 7.40
N ILE A 18 17.66 -2.29 6.95
CA ILE A 18 17.21 -2.42 5.57
C ILE A 18 15.69 -2.24 5.54
N GLY A 19 15.20 -1.41 4.62
CA GLY A 19 13.76 -1.18 4.46
C GLY A 19 13.45 0.01 3.57
N ASP A 20 12.19 0.38 3.51
CA ASP A 20 11.72 1.54 2.76
C ASP A 20 12.26 2.86 3.35
N GLU A 21 12.12 3.94 2.58
CA GLU A 21 12.50 5.30 3.01
C GLU A 21 11.33 5.96 3.76
N ASP A 22 10.84 5.32 4.81
CA ASP A 22 9.82 5.88 5.70
C ASP A 22 10.49 6.73 6.79
N SER A 23 10.16 8.02 6.80
CA SER A 23 10.72 9.02 7.72
C SER A 23 10.40 8.69 9.18
N SER A 24 9.25 8.06 9.45
CA SER A 24 8.82 7.73 10.82
C SER A 24 9.71 6.65 11.45
N THR A 25 10.09 5.65 10.65
CA THR A 25 10.99 4.56 11.06
C THR A 25 12.41 5.07 11.31
N ILE A 26 12.91 5.98 10.46
CA ILE A 26 14.25 6.59 10.60
C ILE A 26 14.31 7.47 11.85
N ALA A 27 13.29 8.31 12.09
CA ALA A 27 13.23 9.15 13.28
C ALA A 27 13.08 8.32 14.57
N ALA A 28 12.34 7.22 14.53
CA ALA A 28 12.27 6.28 15.65
C ALA A 28 13.62 5.64 15.95
N ASP A 29 14.36 5.20 14.93
CA ASP A 29 15.71 4.64 15.09
C ASP A 29 16.65 5.66 15.73
N GLN A 30 16.74 6.87 15.18
CA GLN A 30 17.60 7.94 15.71
C GLN A 30 17.29 8.33 17.17
N ARG A 31 16.00 8.32 17.56
CA ARG A 31 15.60 8.59 18.95
C ARG A 31 15.92 7.45 19.90
N GLU A 32 15.93 6.21 19.41
CA GLU A 32 16.06 5.02 20.25
C GLU A 32 17.48 4.45 20.30
N THR A 33 18.36 4.82 19.36
CA THR A 33 19.75 4.34 19.28
C THR A 33 20.74 5.30 19.91
N SER A 34 21.60 4.80 20.81
CA SER A 34 22.75 5.55 21.33
C SER A 34 23.98 5.52 20.41
N HIS A 35 23.91 4.80 19.29
CA HIS A 35 25.00 4.61 18.34
C HIS A 35 24.51 4.76 16.89
N ARG A 36 25.43 4.98 15.96
CA ARG A 36 25.10 5.16 14.54
C ARG A 36 24.65 3.83 13.91
N VAL A 37 23.44 3.79 13.39
CA VAL A 37 22.91 2.70 12.56
C VAL A 37 22.98 3.08 11.09
N VAL A 38 23.53 2.20 10.26
CA VAL A 38 23.62 2.42 8.81
C VAL A 38 22.27 2.05 8.17
N LYS A 39 21.70 2.93 7.35
CA LYS A 39 20.47 2.65 6.60
C LYS A 39 20.78 2.27 5.16
N TRP A 40 20.30 1.11 4.72
CA TRP A 40 20.25 0.73 3.31
C TRP A 40 18.82 0.79 2.79
N SER A 41 18.67 1.22 1.54
CA SER A 41 17.38 1.25 0.87
C SER A 41 17.02 -0.14 0.36
N ASP A 42 15.73 -0.50 0.44
CA ASP A 42 15.24 -1.72 -0.23
C ASP A 42 15.35 -1.58 -1.75
N SER A 43 16.01 -2.55 -2.39
CA SER A 43 16.30 -2.55 -3.83
C SER A 43 15.02 -2.53 -4.68
N ASN A 44 13.96 -3.22 -4.25
CA ASN A 44 12.70 -3.23 -4.99
C ASN A 44 12.01 -1.86 -4.87
N HIS A 45 12.06 -1.25 -3.69
CA HIS A 45 11.54 0.10 -3.48
C HIS A 45 12.29 1.14 -4.32
N VAL A 46 13.63 1.07 -4.37
CA VAL A 46 14.46 1.94 -5.23
C VAL A 46 14.04 1.82 -6.71
N ARG A 47 13.89 0.59 -7.22
CA ARG A 47 13.48 0.33 -8.61
C ARG A 47 12.05 0.83 -8.91
N LYS A 48 11.14 0.68 -7.95
CA LYS A 48 9.77 1.23 -8.04
C LYS A 48 9.81 2.77 -8.08
N LYS A 49 10.59 3.40 -7.21
CA LYS A 49 10.75 4.87 -7.15
C LYS A 49 11.32 5.41 -8.47
N PHE A 50 12.34 4.77 -9.03
CA PHE A 50 12.88 5.13 -10.35
C PHE A 50 11.81 5.02 -11.44
N THR A 51 11.10 3.88 -11.50
CA THR A 51 10.01 3.67 -12.47
C THR A 51 8.91 4.74 -12.31
N GLY A 52 8.53 5.09 -11.08
CA GLY A 52 7.56 6.14 -10.80
C GLY A 52 7.99 7.52 -11.30
N LYS A 53 9.26 7.88 -11.11
CA LYS A 53 9.83 9.13 -11.66
C LYS A 53 9.80 9.17 -13.18
N LEU A 54 10.08 8.05 -13.85
CA LEU A 54 9.94 7.95 -15.30
C LEU A 54 8.50 8.22 -15.76
N TYR A 55 7.50 7.64 -15.08
CA TYR A 55 6.10 7.90 -15.42
C TYR A 55 5.69 9.36 -15.19
N LYS A 56 6.20 10.02 -14.15
CA LYS A 56 6.02 11.46 -13.96
C LYS A 56 6.65 12.27 -15.09
N LEU A 57 7.86 11.90 -15.53
CA LEU A 57 8.54 12.56 -16.65
C LEU A 57 7.74 12.47 -17.97
N VAL A 58 7.00 11.39 -18.23
CA VAL A 58 6.17 11.27 -19.45
C VAL A 58 5.19 12.44 -19.60
N ASN A 59 4.67 12.96 -18.50
CA ASN A 59 3.69 14.05 -18.55
C ASN A 59 4.30 15.34 -19.12
N THR A 60 5.59 15.57 -18.83
CA THR A 60 6.36 16.72 -19.34
C THR A 60 7.06 16.44 -20.67
N HIS A 61 7.40 15.17 -20.94
CA HIS A 61 8.20 14.76 -22.10
C HIS A 61 7.57 13.57 -22.82
N ARG A 62 6.68 13.84 -23.79
CA ARG A 62 5.95 12.80 -24.53
C ARG A 62 6.82 11.87 -25.39
N LYS A 63 8.08 12.25 -25.67
CA LYS A 63 9.08 11.39 -26.35
C LYS A 63 9.48 10.17 -25.49
N LEU A 64 9.22 10.21 -24.18
CA LEU A 64 9.41 9.08 -23.29
C LEU A 64 8.23 8.11 -23.42
N ASP A 65 8.32 7.17 -24.36
CA ASP A 65 7.27 6.19 -24.59
C ASP A 65 7.06 5.23 -23.40
N ARG A 66 5.79 5.04 -23.02
CA ARG A 66 5.40 4.19 -21.89
C ARG A 66 5.59 2.70 -22.19
N GLY A 67 5.41 2.29 -23.44
CA GLY A 67 5.36 0.88 -23.84
C GLY A 67 6.71 0.23 -24.08
N SER A 68 7.68 0.99 -24.59
CA SER A 68 8.98 0.48 -25.06
C SER A 68 10.16 1.08 -24.29
N VAL A 69 10.20 2.41 -24.17
CA VAL A 69 11.34 3.15 -23.60
C VAL A 69 11.42 3.00 -22.09
N ILE A 70 10.31 3.13 -21.34
CA ILE A 70 10.31 2.94 -19.88
C ILE A 70 10.76 1.52 -19.49
N PRO A 71 10.24 0.42 -20.09
CA PRO A 71 10.75 -0.92 -19.82
C PRO A 71 12.24 -1.10 -20.12
N TYR A 72 12.75 -0.44 -21.16
CA TYR A 72 14.18 -0.45 -21.49
C TYR A 72 15.01 0.24 -20.41
N LEU A 73 14.68 1.48 -20.05
CA LEU A 73 15.36 2.24 -19.00
C LEU A 73 15.34 1.50 -17.65
N LYS A 74 14.19 0.90 -17.31
CA LYS A 74 14.07 0.06 -16.11
C LYS A 74 15.03 -1.12 -16.14
N ARG A 75 15.22 -1.75 -17.31
CA ARG A 75 16.16 -2.86 -17.47
C ARG A 75 17.61 -2.40 -17.31
N CYS A 76 18.01 -1.31 -17.97
CA CYS A 76 19.33 -0.71 -17.83
C CYS A 76 19.63 -0.34 -16.36
N PHE A 77 18.69 0.33 -15.70
CA PHE A 77 18.80 0.69 -14.29
C PHE A 77 18.94 -0.55 -13.38
N ASN A 78 18.17 -1.59 -13.66
CA ASN A 78 18.27 -2.84 -12.93
C ASN A 78 19.66 -3.48 -13.07
N TYR A 79 20.16 -3.60 -14.29
CA TYR A 79 21.50 -4.16 -14.53
C TYR A 79 22.59 -3.32 -13.90
N ALA A 80 22.51 -1.98 -13.97
CA ALA A 80 23.46 -1.10 -13.32
C ALA A 80 23.54 -1.35 -11.80
N LEU A 81 22.41 -1.60 -11.13
CA LEU A 81 22.40 -1.93 -9.70
C LEU A 81 22.87 -3.37 -9.42
N ASP A 82 22.41 -4.34 -10.21
CA ASP A 82 22.67 -5.76 -9.96
C ASP A 82 24.13 -6.15 -10.24
N GLN A 83 24.75 -5.59 -11.28
CA GLN A 83 26.12 -5.89 -11.68
C GLN A 83 27.17 -5.17 -10.83
N ASN A 84 26.83 -4.02 -10.23
CA ASN A 84 27.76 -3.19 -9.46
C ASN A 84 27.48 -3.24 -7.95
N LYS A 85 26.79 -4.28 -7.47
CA LYS A 85 26.38 -4.41 -6.08
C LYS A 85 27.59 -4.35 -5.13
N GLY A 86 27.53 -3.47 -4.15
CA GLY A 86 28.60 -3.23 -3.17
C GLY A 86 29.68 -2.24 -3.62
N ASN A 87 29.68 -1.80 -4.89
CA ASN A 87 30.63 -0.82 -5.41
C ASN A 87 29.93 0.49 -5.75
N THR A 88 30.17 1.52 -4.95
CA THR A 88 29.51 2.84 -5.06
C THR A 88 29.96 3.64 -6.27
N GLU A 89 31.25 3.60 -6.59
CA GLU A 89 31.82 4.30 -7.74
C GLU A 89 31.33 3.68 -9.05
N ALA A 90 31.43 2.36 -9.16
CA ALA A 90 30.96 1.62 -10.34
C ALA A 90 29.43 1.77 -10.52
N THR A 91 28.66 1.73 -9.43
CA THR A 91 27.21 2.00 -9.48
C THR A 91 26.92 3.41 -9.98
N THR A 92 27.66 4.42 -9.50
CA THR A 92 27.48 5.81 -9.93
C THR A 92 27.76 5.97 -11.42
N LYS A 93 28.90 5.45 -11.90
CA LYS A 93 29.27 5.47 -13.32
C LYS A 93 28.26 4.73 -14.19
N ALA A 94 27.82 3.55 -13.76
CA ALA A 94 26.85 2.75 -14.49
C ALA A 94 25.48 3.44 -14.57
N LEU A 95 25.03 4.09 -13.49
CA LEU A 95 23.76 4.82 -13.51
C LEU A 95 23.80 6.05 -14.43
N LEU A 96 24.88 6.83 -14.42
CA LEU A 96 24.96 8.04 -15.23
C LEU A 96 25.15 7.76 -16.71
N SER A 97 25.88 6.70 -17.06
CA SER A 97 26.02 6.29 -18.46
C SER A 97 24.69 5.94 -19.13
N ILE A 98 23.63 5.61 -18.38
CA ILE A 98 22.28 5.35 -18.93
C ILE A 98 21.74 6.59 -19.68
N ALA A 99 21.95 7.79 -19.13
CA ALA A 99 21.45 9.04 -19.73
C ALA A 99 22.24 9.47 -20.97
N GLU A 100 23.40 8.89 -21.21
CA GLU A 100 24.20 9.12 -22.43
C GLU A 100 23.90 8.04 -23.46
N HIS A 101 23.89 6.78 -23.02
CA HIS A 101 23.67 5.59 -23.83
C HIS A 101 22.39 5.66 -24.66
N ILE A 102 21.27 6.03 -24.03
CA ILE A 102 19.96 6.05 -24.71
C ILE A 102 19.85 7.18 -25.75
N PHE A 103 20.73 8.18 -25.69
CA PHE A 103 20.83 9.28 -26.64
C PHE A 103 21.95 9.09 -27.66
N GLY A 104 22.58 7.91 -27.69
CA GLY A 104 23.59 7.55 -28.69
C GLY A 104 25.01 7.97 -28.33
N ASN A 105 25.24 8.49 -27.12
CA ASN A 105 26.60 8.73 -26.63
C ASN A 105 27.07 7.50 -25.83
N HIS A 106 28.05 6.79 -26.39
CA HIS A 106 28.58 5.55 -25.82
C HIS A 106 29.96 5.70 -25.17
N SER A 107 30.48 6.93 -25.02
CA SER A 107 31.82 7.18 -24.47
C SER A 107 32.00 6.61 -23.06
N ASN A 108 30.98 6.74 -22.20
CA ASN A 108 31.01 6.24 -20.83
C ASN A 108 30.39 4.84 -20.66
N CYS A 109 30.05 4.16 -21.76
CA CYS A 109 29.50 2.82 -21.71
C CYS A 109 30.56 1.77 -21.38
N GLY A 110 30.14 0.76 -20.61
CA GLY A 110 30.95 -0.42 -20.28
C GLY A 110 30.88 -1.49 -21.37
N THR A 111 31.46 -2.65 -21.08
CA THR A 111 31.50 -3.83 -21.98
C THR A 111 30.12 -4.40 -22.32
N TRP A 112 29.07 -4.00 -21.60
CA TRP A 112 27.69 -4.40 -21.87
C TRP A 112 27.06 -3.69 -23.08
N CYS A 113 27.69 -2.63 -23.60
CA CYS A 113 27.13 -1.81 -24.65
C CYS A 113 27.59 -2.27 -26.04
N GLU A 114 26.77 -3.09 -26.68
CA GLU A 114 26.98 -3.55 -28.07
C GLU A 114 27.04 -2.40 -29.09
N ALA A 115 26.40 -1.26 -28.79
CA ALA A 115 26.41 -0.07 -29.64
C ALA A 115 27.75 0.71 -29.60
N LYS A 116 28.65 0.38 -28.68
CA LYS A 116 29.93 1.08 -28.52
C LYS A 116 30.87 0.80 -29.69
N ASP A 117 30.88 -0.46 -30.13
CA ASP A 117 31.78 -0.96 -31.18
C ASP A 117 31.04 -1.23 -32.50
N ASN A 118 29.73 -0.97 -32.55
CA ASN A 118 28.88 -1.17 -33.73
C ASN A 118 28.08 0.09 -34.11
N PRO A 119 28.52 0.84 -35.13
CA PRO A 119 27.80 2.03 -35.63
C PRO A 119 26.41 1.74 -36.20
N GLU A 120 26.15 0.51 -36.64
CA GLU A 120 24.87 0.07 -37.23
C GLU A 120 23.93 -0.56 -36.19
N TYR A 121 24.23 -0.40 -34.89
CA TYR A 121 23.44 -1.01 -33.83
C TYR A 121 21.98 -0.53 -33.81
N VAL A 122 21.04 -1.48 -33.87
CA VAL A 122 19.60 -1.21 -33.84
C VAL A 122 19.03 -1.44 -32.44
N PHE A 123 18.50 -0.37 -31.83
CA PHE A 123 17.90 -0.44 -30.51
C PHE A 123 16.50 -1.09 -30.55
N LYS A 124 16.42 -2.39 -30.32
CA LYS A 124 15.16 -3.17 -30.34
C LYS A 124 14.03 -2.60 -29.46
N SER A 125 14.37 -1.86 -28.41
CA SER A 125 13.40 -1.32 -27.44
C SER A 125 13.18 0.20 -27.58
N LEU A 126 13.82 0.87 -28.55
CA LEU A 126 13.61 2.29 -28.81
C LEU A 126 12.79 2.52 -30.09
N PRO A 127 12.05 3.64 -30.18
CA PRO A 127 11.28 3.97 -31.37
C PRO A 127 12.15 4.01 -32.63
N LYS A 128 11.70 3.34 -33.70
CA LYS A 128 12.40 3.24 -34.98
C LYS A 128 13.82 2.65 -34.90
N GLY A 129 14.16 1.96 -33.81
CA GLY A 129 15.48 1.36 -33.62
C GLY A 129 16.61 2.38 -33.42
N LYS A 130 16.28 3.65 -33.21
CA LYS A 130 17.25 4.76 -33.15
C LYS A 130 17.38 5.31 -31.73
N PRO A 131 18.53 5.97 -31.42
CA PRO A 131 18.67 6.74 -30.19
C PRO A 131 17.57 7.80 -30.03
N LEU A 132 17.36 8.27 -28.79
CA LEU A 132 16.47 9.39 -28.54
C LEU A 132 17.15 10.71 -28.93
N PHE A 133 16.35 11.67 -29.41
CA PHE A 133 16.83 13.00 -29.81
C PHE A 133 16.03 14.08 -29.07
N SER A 134 16.46 14.42 -27.85
CA SER A 134 15.91 15.53 -27.07
C SER A 134 16.84 15.91 -25.93
N LYS A 135 17.50 17.08 -26.04
CA LYS A 135 18.40 17.58 -25.00
C LYS A 135 17.68 17.83 -23.66
N ASN A 136 16.47 18.38 -23.70
CA ASN A 136 15.66 18.61 -22.50
C ASN A 136 15.33 17.29 -21.77
N LEU A 137 14.91 16.25 -22.50
CA LEU A 137 14.67 14.93 -21.91
C LEU A 137 15.95 14.31 -21.36
N GLN A 138 17.08 14.49 -22.04
CA GLN A 138 18.38 14.00 -21.58
C GLN A 138 18.76 14.64 -20.25
N THR A 139 18.67 15.97 -20.14
CA THR A 139 18.92 16.70 -18.89
C THR A 139 17.97 16.27 -17.78
N ALA A 140 16.68 16.10 -18.08
CA ALA A 140 15.69 15.65 -17.10
C ALA A 140 15.96 14.22 -16.60
N LEU A 141 16.30 13.30 -17.51
CA LEU A 141 16.65 11.92 -17.16
C LEU A 141 17.95 11.86 -16.34
N HIS A 142 18.95 12.65 -16.72
CA HIS A 142 20.19 12.79 -15.97
C HIS A 142 19.92 13.30 -14.54
N GLY A 143 19.05 14.31 -14.40
CA GLY A 143 18.62 14.81 -13.08
C GLY A 143 17.94 13.73 -12.22
N VAL A 144 17.10 12.88 -12.83
CA VAL A 144 16.49 11.74 -12.13
C VAL A 144 17.56 10.75 -11.65
N LEU A 145 18.53 10.40 -12.49
CA LEU A 145 19.60 9.46 -12.13
C LEU A 145 20.54 10.03 -11.07
N MET A 146 20.85 11.33 -11.14
CA MET A 146 21.62 12.08 -10.14
C MET A 146 21.02 12.00 -8.74
N GLU A 147 19.69 11.98 -8.60
CA GLU A 147 19.07 11.79 -7.30
C GLU A 147 19.42 10.42 -6.68
N PHE A 148 19.54 9.37 -7.50
CA PHE A 148 19.93 8.03 -7.01
C PHE A 148 21.42 7.94 -6.71
N THR A 149 22.27 8.57 -7.52
CA THR A 149 23.72 8.60 -7.26
C THR A 149 24.07 9.43 -6.03
N SER A 150 23.36 10.53 -5.76
CA SER A 150 23.53 11.31 -4.52
C SER A 150 23.28 10.48 -3.25
N ARG A 151 22.55 9.36 -3.38
CA ARG A 151 22.23 8.41 -2.30
C ARG A 151 22.88 7.04 -2.53
N VAL A 152 23.95 6.97 -3.32
CA VAL A 152 24.56 5.71 -3.75
C VAL A 152 25.00 4.83 -2.59
N LEU A 153 25.45 5.43 -1.47
CA LEU A 153 25.82 4.69 -0.25
C LEU A 153 24.66 3.84 0.32
N LYS A 154 23.40 4.26 0.10
CA LYS A 154 22.21 3.50 0.51
C LYS A 154 21.73 2.50 -0.54
N VAL A 155 22.04 2.76 -1.81
CA VAL A 155 21.51 2.04 -2.97
C VAL A 155 22.44 0.93 -3.45
N ALA A 156 23.74 1.21 -3.60
CA ALA A 156 24.75 0.28 -4.11
C ALA A 156 24.86 -1.02 -3.29
N PRO A 157 24.68 -1.04 -1.95
CA PRO A 157 24.68 -2.29 -1.20
C PRO A 157 23.59 -3.28 -1.61
N GLY A 158 22.51 -2.82 -2.27
CA GLY A 158 21.43 -3.68 -2.75
C GLY A 158 20.70 -4.43 -1.63
N GLY A 159 20.29 -3.70 -0.59
CA GLY A 159 19.51 -4.23 0.52
C GLY A 159 18.20 -4.85 0.05
N SER A 160 17.73 -5.90 0.74
CA SER A 160 16.49 -6.60 0.42
C SER A 160 15.71 -6.95 1.68
N SER A 161 14.46 -6.49 1.75
CA SER A 161 13.49 -6.83 2.78
C SER A 161 12.77 -8.18 2.55
N GLN A 162 13.08 -8.88 1.44
CA GLN A 162 12.39 -10.12 1.05
C GLN A 162 12.45 -11.22 2.10
N LEU A 163 13.52 -11.28 2.90
CA LEU A 163 13.61 -12.25 3.99
C LEU A 163 12.55 -12.03 5.06
N ASN A 164 12.25 -10.76 5.38
CA ASN A 164 11.23 -10.35 6.32
C ASN A 164 9.83 -10.60 5.74
N GLU A 165 9.60 -10.24 4.48
CA GLU A 165 8.34 -10.53 3.79
C GLU A 165 8.06 -12.05 3.75
N SER A 166 9.08 -12.85 3.45
CA SER A 166 8.99 -14.32 3.46
C SER A 166 8.66 -14.86 4.85
N PHE A 167 9.23 -14.29 5.90
CA PHE A 167 8.91 -14.67 7.27
C PHE A 167 7.49 -14.28 7.66
N ASN A 168 7.07 -13.04 7.37
CA ASN A 168 5.72 -12.56 7.63
C ASN A 168 4.67 -13.41 6.91
N HIS A 169 4.94 -13.81 5.67
CA HIS A 169 4.07 -14.74 4.94
C HIS A 169 4.02 -16.11 5.63
N MET A 170 5.14 -16.63 6.12
CA MET A 170 5.16 -17.90 6.85
C MET A 170 4.31 -17.84 8.12
N VAL A 171 4.40 -16.74 8.88
CA VAL A 171 3.57 -16.49 10.06
C VAL A 171 2.09 -16.41 9.67
N ALA A 172 1.76 -15.63 8.64
CA ALA A 172 0.38 -15.45 8.17
C ALA A 172 -0.27 -16.77 7.69
N THR A 173 0.50 -17.70 7.12
CA THR A 173 -0.01 -19.03 6.75
C THR A 173 -0.35 -19.89 7.98
N ARG A 174 0.35 -19.71 9.10
CA ARG A 174 0.10 -20.49 10.34
C ARG A 174 -0.91 -19.85 11.25
N ALA A 175 -1.00 -18.53 11.26
CA ALA A 175 -1.92 -17.73 12.03
C ALA A 175 -2.65 -16.74 11.10
N PRO A 176 -3.53 -17.24 10.21
CA PRO A 176 -4.28 -16.39 9.31
C PRO A 176 -5.21 -15.46 10.10
N LYS A 177 -5.33 -14.21 9.66
CA LYS A 177 -6.23 -13.21 10.29
C LYS A 177 -7.70 -13.62 10.25
N SER A 178 -8.09 -14.49 9.31
CA SER A 178 -9.44 -15.04 9.19
C SER A 178 -9.83 -16.02 10.31
N ARG A 179 -8.89 -16.38 11.19
CA ARG A 179 -9.14 -17.27 12.33
C ARG A 179 -8.62 -16.65 13.61
N HIS A 180 -9.43 -16.74 14.67
CA HIS A 180 -9.06 -16.19 15.97
C HIS A 180 -8.14 -17.16 16.73
N TYR A 181 -6.87 -16.77 16.92
CA TYR A 181 -5.89 -17.52 17.73
C TYR A 181 -5.35 -16.72 18.91
N ALA A 182 -5.75 -15.45 19.05
CA ALA A 182 -5.15 -14.48 19.98
C ALA A 182 -5.55 -14.70 21.45
N SER A 183 -6.69 -15.36 21.72
CA SER A 183 -7.19 -15.63 23.07
C SER A 183 -6.47 -16.77 23.81
N SER A 184 -5.46 -17.41 23.21
CA SER A 184 -4.75 -18.54 23.83
C SER A 184 -3.26 -18.56 23.48
N ARG A 185 -2.51 -19.47 24.12
CA ARG A 185 -1.10 -19.75 23.79
C ARG A 185 -0.90 -20.24 22.35
N SER A 186 -1.97 -20.58 21.63
CA SER A 186 -1.92 -21.04 20.24
C SER A 186 -1.22 -20.06 19.30
N ILE A 187 -1.46 -18.75 19.44
CA ILE A 187 -0.78 -17.75 18.59
C ILE A 187 0.73 -17.76 18.80
N LEU A 188 1.17 -17.84 20.06
CA LEU A 188 2.59 -17.86 20.42
C LEU A 188 3.28 -19.11 19.85
N LEU A 189 2.66 -20.28 19.97
CA LEU A 189 3.19 -21.53 19.39
C LEU A 189 3.29 -21.47 17.86
N ARG A 190 2.30 -20.90 17.18
CA ARG A 190 2.29 -20.75 15.71
C ARG A 190 3.40 -19.83 15.22
N VAL A 191 3.60 -18.71 15.91
CA VAL A 191 4.69 -17.77 15.61
C VAL A 191 6.04 -18.40 15.93
N ALA A 192 6.20 -19.03 17.11
CA ALA A 192 7.43 -19.72 17.49
C ALA A 192 7.81 -20.81 16.49
N ALA A 193 6.85 -21.64 16.05
CA ALA A 193 7.10 -22.64 15.04
C ALA A 193 7.54 -22.01 13.69
N ALA A 194 7.03 -20.83 13.32
CA ALA A 194 7.46 -20.12 12.11
C ALA A 194 8.91 -19.63 12.25
N VAL A 195 9.28 -19.11 13.42
CA VAL A 195 10.66 -18.73 13.75
C VAL A 195 11.58 -19.94 13.66
N CYS A 196 11.21 -21.06 14.29
CA CYS A 196 12.01 -22.28 14.25
C CYS A 196 12.19 -22.81 12.82
N GLN A 197 11.12 -22.86 12.01
CA GLN A 197 11.25 -23.30 10.62
C GLN A 197 12.10 -22.34 9.77
N LYS A 198 12.01 -21.04 10.01
CA LYS A 198 12.81 -20.05 9.27
C LYS A 198 14.30 -20.21 9.51
N ASN A 199 14.68 -20.51 10.76
CA ASN A 199 16.09 -20.62 11.16
C ASN A 199 16.66 -22.03 10.98
N PHE A 200 15.88 -23.07 11.29
CA PHE A 200 16.35 -24.47 11.33
C PHE A 200 15.74 -25.35 10.22
N GLY A 201 14.93 -24.80 9.33
CA GLY A 201 14.29 -25.57 8.26
C GLY A 201 13.28 -26.58 8.79
N ALA A 202 13.09 -27.71 8.10
CA ALA A 202 12.18 -28.77 8.55
C ALA A 202 12.66 -29.48 9.82
N LYS A 203 13.98 -29.44 10.10
CA LYS A 203 14.61 -30.11 11.25
C LYS A 203 14.02 -29.71 12.60
N HIS A 204 13.53 -28.47 12.73
CA HIS A 204 12.93 -27.98 13.97
C HIS A 204 11.83 -28.88 14.55
N ILE A 205 11.14 -29.66 13.70
CA ILE A 205 10.08 -30.58 14.13
C ILE A 205 10.63 -31.65 15.08
N ILE A 206 11.87 -32.10 14.82
CA ILE A 206 12.56 -33.10 15.63
C ILE A 206 13.30 -32.43 16.78
N ASP A 207 13.98 -31.30 16.51
CA ASP A 207 14.73 -30.58 17.54
C ASP A 207 13.81 -30.17 18.71
N VAL A 208 12.59 -29.67 18.42
CA VAL A 208 11.61 -29.29 19.46
C VAL A 208 11.17 -30.50 20.30
N ARG A 209 11.08 -31.69 19.71
CA ARG A 209 10.74 -32.92 20.46
C ARG A 209 11.87 -33.33 21.38
N PHE A 210 13.10 -33.33 20.86
CA PHE A 210 14.29 -33.65 21.63
C PHE A 210 14.43 -32.74 22.84
N GLU A 211 14.31 -31.41 22.65
CA GLU A 211 14.34 -30.43 23.74
C GLU A 211 13.18 -30.57 24.74
N ALA A 212 12.04 -31.11 24.29
CA ALA A 212 10.91 -31.43 25.16
C ALA A 212 11.06 -32.78 25.90
N GLY A 213 12.20 -33.47 25.76
CA GLY A 213 12.43 -34.80 26.33
C GLY A 213 11.62 -35.91 25.65
N LEU A 214 11.09 -35.66 24.45
CA LEU A 214 10.29 -36.61 23.70
C LEU A 214 11.14 -37.31 22.64
N PRO A 215 10.91 -38.61 22.38
CA PRO A 215 11.57 -39.28 21.27
C PRO A 215 11.13 -38.63 19.94
N PRO A 216 12.03 -38.58 18.93
CA PRO A 216 11.73 -38.05 17.60
C PRO A 216 10.43 -38.63 17.04
N GLY A 217 10.27 -39.96 17.12
CA GLY A 217 9.12 -40.70 16.64
C GLY A 217 9.10 -40.82 15.11
N THR A 218 8.81 -42.02 14.60
CA THR A 218 8.85 -42.36 13.17
C THR A 218 7.99 -41.42 12.32
N VAL A 219 6.79 -41.09 12.80
CA VAL A 219 5.85 -40.21 12.08
C VAL A 219 6.40 -38.79 11.88
N ALA A 220 7.07 -38.24 12.90
CA ALA A 220 7.62 -36.89 12.80
C ALA A 220 8.81 -36.85 11.85
N GLU A 221 9.63 -37.89 11.87
CA GLU A 221 10.79 -38.05 10.99
C GLU A 221 10.36 -38.19 9.53
N GLU A 222 9.37 -39.03 9.24
CA GLU A 222 8.77 -39.14 7.91
C GLU A 222 8.21 -37.79 7.43
N TYR A 223 7.50 -37.06 8.31
CA TYR A 223 6.94 -35.77 7.95
C TYR A 223 8.03 -34.72 7.67
N ARG A 224 9.14 -34.72 8.45
CA ARG A 224 10.33 -33.89 8.19
C ARG A 224 10.90 -34.19 6.80
N LEU A 225 11.14 -35.46 6.49
CA LEU A 225 11.69 -35.89 5.21
C LEU A 225 10.79 -35.48 4.03
N ARG A 226 9.48 -35.73 4.12
CA ARG A 226 8.51 -35.32 3.09
C ARG A 226 8.54 -33.80 2.87
N LYS A 227 8.63 -33.02 3.95
CA LYS A 227 8.74 -31.54 3.88
C LYS A 227 10.02 -31.10 3.16
N GLU A 228 11.16 -31.72 3.43
CA GLU A 228 12.42 -31.38 2.78
C GLU A 228 12.40 -31.72 1.29
N VAL A 229 11.92 -32.91 0.93
CA VAL A 229 11.77 -33.33 -0.47
C VAL A 229 10.89 -32.35 -1.22
N LEU A 230 9.70 -32.04 -0.69
CA LEU A 230 8.77 -31.08 -1.29
C LEU A 230 9.41 -29.68 -1.45
N GLN A 231 10.15 -29.20 -0.45
CA GLN A 231 10.82 -27.90 -0.53
C GLN A 231 11.91 -27.88 -1.61
N ARG A 232 12.69 -28.95 -1.74
CA ARG A 232 13.70 -29.10 -2.82
C ARG A 232 13.03 -29.11 -4.18
N GLU A 233 11.98 -29.91 -4.37
CA GLU A 233 11.23 -29.95 -5.62
C GLU A 233 10.62 -28.60 -5.99
N ILE A 234 10.04 -27.89 -5.03
CA ILE A 234 9.50 -26.53 -5.25
C ILE A 234 10.63 -25.57 -5.63
N ALA A 235 11.80 -25.65 -4.98
CA ALA A 235 12.94 -24.82 -5.30
C ALA A 235 13.42 -25.04 -6.75
N VAL A 236 13.56 -26.31 -7.16
CA VAL A 236 13.91 -26.68 -8.54
C VAL A 236 12.83 -26.21 -9.53
N LYS A 237 11.56 -26.48 -9.27
CA LYS A 237 10.45 -26.02 -10.13
C LYS A 237 10.45 -24.49 -10.28
N ARG A 238 10.77 -23.73 -9.23
CA ARG A 238 10.80 -22.25 -9.25
C ARG A 238 11.90 -21.66 -10.15
N THR A 239 12.97 -22.39 -10.44
CA THR A 239 14.06 -21.89 -11.30
C THR A 239 13.78 -22.12 -12.79
N THR A 240 12.87 -23.03 -13.13
CA THR A 240 12.50 -23.37 -14.50
C THR A 240 11.96 -22.16 -15.28
N LEU A 241 12.26 -22.13 -16.59
CA LEU A 241 11.82 -21.05 -17.48
C LEU A 241 10.31 -20.96 -17.59
N GLU A 242 9.62 -22.11 -17.66
CA GLU A 242 8.17 -22.19 -17.74
C GLU A 242 7.50 -21.51 -16.53
N VAL A 243 7.94 -21.84 -15.31
CA VAL A 243 7.39 -21.26 -14.08
C VAL A 243 7.69 -19.76 -14.00
N LYS A 244 8.88 -19.31 -14.43
CA LYS A 244 9.22 -17.88 -14.51
C LYS A 244 8.32 -17.14 -15.51
N ARG A 245 8.08 -17.71 -16.69
CA ARG A 245 7.17 -17.16 -17.72
C ARG A 245 5.74 -17.08 -17.20
N ARG A 246 5.23 -18.18 -16.61
CA ARG A 246 3.88 -18.23 -16.01
C ARG A 246 3.72 -17.20 -14.90
N ARG A 247 4.72 -17.01 -14.04
CA ARG A 247 4.71 -15.99 -12.98
C ARG A 247 4.62 -14.58 -13.57
N CYS A 248 5.40 -14.29 -14.60
CA CYS A 248 5.36 -12.99 -15.29
C CYS A 248 3.97 -12.73 -15.90
N TYR A 249 3.43 -13.73 -16.61
CA TYR A 249 2.09 -13.66 -17.19
C TYR A 249 1.01 -13.39 -16.13
N LEU A 250 0.99 -14.16 -15.04
CA LEU A 250 0.02 -13.99 -13.96
C LEU A 250 0.15 -12.62 -13.27
N LYS A 251 1.37 -12.14 -13.08
CA LYS A 251 1.62 -10.80 -12.53
C LYS A 251 1.04 -9.72 -13.44
N ASN A 252 1.30 -9.79 -14.74
CA ASN A 252 0.77 -8.83 -15.71
C ASN A 252 -0.76 -8.89 -15.78
N LYS A 253 -1.35 -10.09 -15.74
CA LYS A 253 -2.81 -10.29 -15.70
C LYS A 253 -3.43 -9.63 -14.47
N ARG A 254 -2.86 -9.86 -13.27
CA ARG A 254 -3.32 -9.22 -12.02
C ARG A 254 -3.18 -7.71 -12.08
N GLN A 255 -2.05 -7.20 -12.57
CA GLN A 255 -1.82 -5.76 -12.69
C GLN A 255 -2.86 -5.09 -13.60
N ARG A 256 -3.22 -5.71 -14.73
CA ARG A 256 -4.29 -5.20 -15.61
C ARG A 256 -5.64 -5.12 -14.90
N ILE A 257 -5.99 -6.15 -14.12
CA ILE A 257 -7.23 -6.18 -13.34
C ILE A 257 -7.23 -5.07 -12.29
N THR A 258 -6.11 -4.90 -11.56
CA THR A 258 -5.96 -3.81 -10.58
C THR A 258 -6.11 -2.44 -11.22
N ILE A 259 -5.42 -2.18 -12.34
CA ILE A 259 -5.52 -0.89 -13.06
C ILE A 259 -6.96 -0.63 -13.52
N ALA A 260 -7.63 -1.63 -14.08
CA ALA A 260 -9.02 -1.49 -14.52
C ALA A 260 -9.97 -1.22 -13.33
N ARG A 261 -9.69 -1.83 -12.17
CA ARG A 261 -10.43 -1.61 -10.93
C ARG A 261 -10.20 -0.19 -10.39
N GLU A 262 -8.95 0.24 -10.26
CA GLU A 262 -8.58 1.60 -9.84
C GLU A 262 -9.17 2.67 -10.78
N SER A 263 -9.14 2.44 -12.10
CA SER A 263 -9.73 3.36 -13.08
C SER A 263 -11.24 3.51 -12.92
N ARG A 264 -11.93 2.45 -12.47
CA ARG A 264 -13.38 2.46 -12.25
C ARG A 264 -13.75 3.04 -10.88
N GLU A 265 -12.93 2.79 -9.87
CA GLU A 265 -13.11 3.31 -8.51
C GLU A 265 -12.73 4.81 -8.41
N GLY A 266 -11.86 5.31 -9.30
CA GLY A 266 -11.23 6.61 -9.18
C GLY A 266 -10.00 6.55 -8.27
N ILE A 267 -9.31 7.68 -8.07
CA ILE A 267 -8.10 7.75 -7.22
C ILE A 267 -8.50 7.48 -5.76
N THR A 268 -8.43 6.21 -5.35
CA THR A 268 -8.75 5.75 -3.99
C THR A 268 -7.47 5.63 -3.15
N TYR A 269 -6.31 5.45 -3.81
CA TYR A 269 -4.99 5.37 -3.17
C TYR A 269 -3.87 5.80 -4.12
N GLN A 270 -3.08 6.81 -3.74
CA GLN A 270 -1.84 7.16 -4.42
C GLN A 270 -0.71 7.30 -3.39
N SER A 271 0.39 6.55 -3.58
CA SER A 271 1.60 6.68 -2.76
C SER A 271 2.31 8.01 -3.05
N GLY A 272 2.67 8.75 -2.00
CA GLY A 272 3.44 10.00 -2.13
C GLY A 272 2.62 11.28 -2.32
N MET A 273 1.31 11.27 -2.05
CA MET A 273 0.43 12.45 -2.12
C MET A 273 0.82 13.62 -1.18
N GLY A 274 1.71 13.40 -0.21
CA GLY A 274 2.18 14.46 0.68
C GLY A 274 3.22 15.42 0.08
N LEU A 275 3.61 15.25 -1.19
CA LEU A 275 4.67 16.06 -1.83
C LEU A 275 4.19 16.90 -3.03
N ASP A 276 2.99 16.64 -3.56
CA ASP A 276 2.49 17.27 -4.80
C ASP A 276 1.12 17.98 -4.60
N LEU A 277 0.70 18.28 -3.37
CA LEU A 277 -0.50 19.10 -3.14
C LEU A 277 -0.16 20.58 -3.40
N PRO A 278 -0.88 21.28 -4.30
CA PRO A 278 -0.78 22.73 -4.40
C PRO A 278 -1.20 23.37 -3.07
N ILE A 279 -0.42 24.36 -2.65
CA ILE A 279 -0.50 25.06 -1.35
C ILE A 279 -1.89 25.71 -1.13
N GLU A 280 -2.71 25.85 -2.16
CA GLU A 280 -4.01 26.53 -2.08
C GLU A 280 -5.21 25.62 -1.73
N THR A 281 -5.02 24.31 -1.54
CA THR A 281 -6.10 23.42 -1.03
C THR A 281 -5.83 22.80 0.33
N THR A 282 -4.79 23.27 1.03
CA THR A 282 -4.72 23.08 2.47
C THR A 282 -5.73 24.05 3.10
N CYS A 283 -6.94 23.55 3.40
CA CYS A 283 -7.63 24.08 4.57
C CYS A 283 -6.61 23.97 5.72
N GLU A 284 -6.27 25.11 6.31
CA GLU A 284 -5.26 25.22 7.36
C GLU A 284 -5.43 24.09 8.38
N ILE A 285 -4.49 23.15 8.37
CA ILE A 285 -4.36 22.16 9.44
C ILE A 285 -3.41 22.81 10.43
N ASP A 286 -3.93 23.70 11.27
CA ASP A 286 -3.24 24.16 12.48
C ASP A 286 -4.19 24.76 13.54
N GLU A 287 -5.49 24.45 13.50
CA GLU A 287 -6.27 24.50 14.76
C GLU A 287 -6.16 23.13 15.46
N PRO A 288 -5.64 23.07 16.70
CA PRO A 288 -5.67 21.83 17.47
C PRO A 288 -7.12 21.37 17.58
N LEU A 289 -7.37 20.07 17.35
CA LEU A 289 -8.63 19.40 17.66
C LEU A 289 -9.15 19.96 18.99
N ARG A 290 -10.27 20.70 18.97
CA ARG A 290 -10.94 21.09 20.22
C ARG A 290 -11.29 19.79 20.92
N GLU A 291 -10.60 19.48 22.03
CA GLU A 291 -10.71 18.19 22.73
C GLU A 291 -12.16 17.89 23.20
N ASP A 292 -13.06 18.88 23.13
CA ASP A 292 -14.45 18.83 23.58
C ASP A 292 -15.51 18.76 22.47
N SER A 293 -15.15 18.68 21.18
CA SER A 293 -16.15 18.56 20.11
C SER A 293 -16.78 17.15 20.09
N PRO A 294 -18.11 17.01 20.10
CA PRO A 294 -18.80 15.73 19.97
C PRO A 294 -18.39 14.99 18.69
N GLN A 295 -18.00 13.73 18.87
CA GLN A 295 -17.57 12.84 17.79
C GLN A 295 -18.78 12.10 17.23
N VAL A 296 -19.03 12.28 15.93
CA VAL A 296 -20.09 11.58 15.21
C VAL A 296 -19.45 10.53 14.32
N ILE A 297 -19.68 9.26 14.63
CA ILE A 297 -19.22 8.15 13.80
C ILE A 297 -20.23 7.99 12.67
N VAL A 298 -19.78 8.01 11.42
CA VAL A 298 -20.62 7.91 10.22
C VAL A 298 -20.14 6.75 9.36
N ASP A 299 -21.10 6.01 8.80
CA ASP A 299 -20.89 4.95 7.83
C ASP A 299 -21.96 5.02 6.74
N ILE A 300 -21.58 4.76 5.49
CA ILE A 300 -22.52 4.75 4.36
C ILE A 300 -22.49 3.42 3.60
N GLU A 301 -23.66 2.96 3.18
CA GLU A 301 -23.78 1.90 2.19
C GLU A 301 -24.09 2.49 0.82
N THR A 302 -23.43 1.96 -0.20
CA THR A 302 -23.52 2.50 -1.57
C THR A 302 -23.89 1.44 -2.59
N THR A 303 -24.37 1.89 -3.74
CA THR A 303 -24.62 1.04 -4.92
C THR A 303 -23.33 0.40 -5.49
N GLY A 304 -22.14 0.85 -5.06
CA GLY A 304 -20.86 0.36 -5.54
C GLY A 304 -19.66 1.20 -5.06
N LEU A 305 -18.47 0.85 -5.55
CA LEU A 305 -17.21 1.51 -5.16
C LEU A 305 -16.81 2.68 -6.07
N ALA A 306 -17.56 2.95 -7.14
CA ALA A 306 -17.28 4.08 -8.04
C ALA A 306 -17.50 5.41 -7.31
N SER A 307 -16.77 6.47 -7.67
CA SER A 307 -16.97 7.83 -7.11
C SER A 307 -18.37 8.41 -7.38
N THR A 308 -19.04 7.92 -8.43
CA THR A 308 -20.42 8.25 -8.79
C THR A 308 -21.46 7.38 -8.10
N ALA A 309 -21.06 6.45 -7.23
CA ALA A 309 -21.99 5.55 -6.57
C ALA A 309 -22.95 6.29 -5.64
N ASP A 310 -24.25 6.01 -5.80
CA ASP A 310 -25.29 6.53 -4.92
C ASP A 310 -25.23 5.90 -3.54
N ILE A 311 -25.55 6.73 -2.54
CA ILE A 311 -25.77 6.30 -1.16
C ILE A 311 -27.14 5.62 -1.10
N VAL A 312 -27.17 4.47 -0.46
CA VAL A 312 -28.38 3.63 -0.26
C VAL A 312 -28.77 3.61 1.21
N GLN A 313 -27.80 3.72 2.11
CA GLN A 313 -28.00 3.93 3.54
C GLN A 313 -26.97 4.92 4.05
N ILE A 314 -27.38 5.76 4.99
CA ILE A 314 -26.48 6.50 5.86
C ILE A 314 -26.80 6.15 7.32
N ALA A 315 -25.75 5.85 8.09
CA ALA A 315 -25.83 5.61 9.52
C ALA A 315 -24.86 6.54 10.24
N ALA A 316 -25.29 7.08 11.39
CA ALA A 316 -24.46 7.90 12.24
C ALA A 316 -24.77 7.67 13.72
N LYS A 317 -23.75 7.84 14.57
CA LYS A 317 -23.87 7.70 16.02
C LYS A 317 -23.08 8.79 16.74
N CYS A 318 -23.71 9.44 17.71
CA CYS A 318 -23.09 10.45 18.58
C CYS A 318 -23.48 10.19 20.03
N GLY A 319 -22.55 9.63 20.82
CA GLY A 319 -22.89 9.13 22.16
C GLY A 319 -24.00 8.07 22.09
N ASP A 320 -25.11 8.32 22.78
CA ASP A 320 -26.28 7.44 22.81
C ASP A 320 -27.29 7.72 21.69
N GLN A 321 -27.10 8.80 20.92
CA GLN A 321 -27.99 9.14 19.80
C GLN A 321 -27.59 8.35 18.55
N GLU A 322 -28.58 7.76 17.88
CA GLU A 322 -28.40 6.95 16.68
C GLU A 322 -29.27 7.48 15.54
N PHE A 323 -28.69 7.50 14.34
CA PHE A 323 -29.35 7.89 13.11
C PHE A 323 -29.09 6.79 12.07
N ALA A 324 -30.14 6.25 11.46
CA ALA A 324 -30.00 5.30 10.37
C ALA A 324 -31.20 5.45 9.42
N ARG A 325 -30.92 5.71 8.14
CA ARG A 325 -31.94 5.88 7.11
C ARG A 325 -31.52 5.21 5.81
N TYR A 326 -32.50 4.58 5.17
CA TYR A 326 -32.36 4.04 3.82
C TYR A 326 -32.97 5.01 2.80
N MET A 327 -32.36 5.11 1.63
CA MET A 327 -32.83 5.93 0.52
C MET A 327 -32.75 5.15 -0.79
N LEU A 328 -33.70 5.39 -1.70
CA LEU A 328 -33.69 4.73 -3.00
C LEU A 328 -32.56 5.30 -3.89
N PRO A 329 -31.69 4.45 -4.46
CA PRO A 329 -30.68 4.90 -5.39
C PRO A 329 -31.27 5.19 -6.78
N SER A 330 -30.64 6.08 -7.54
CA SER A 330 -31.01 6.35 -8.94
C SER A 330 -30.45 5.31 -9.92
N GLN A 331 -29.51 4.48 -9.47
CA GLN A 331 -28.83 3.46 -10.24
C GLN A 331 -28.90 2.08 -9.59
N SER A 332 -28.75 1.03 -10.40
CA SER A 332 -28.74 -0.35 -9.90
C SER A 332 -27.61 -0.61 -8.91
N ILE A 333 -27.88 -1.39 -7.86
CA ILE A 333 -26.86 -1.85 -6.92
C ILE A 333 -25.99 -2.91 -7.60
N ASN A 334 -24.67 -2.71 -7.61
CA ASN A 334 -23.73 -3.67 -8.14
C ASN A 334 -23.81 -4.99 -7.35
N CYS A 335 -23.75 -6.14 -8.03
CA CYS A 335 -23.83 -7.44 -7.37
C CYS A 335 -22.81 -7.65 -6.24
N HIS A 336 -21.60 -7.10 -6.35
CA HIS A 336 -20.59 -7.20 -5.29
C HIS A 336 -20.88 -6.27 -4.10
N ALA A 337 -21.54 -5.12 -4.35
CA ALA A 337 -22.00 -4.25 -3.28
C ALA A 337 -23.14 -4.94 -2.52
N ALA A 338 -24.12 -5.48 -3.26
CA ALA A 338 -25.23 -6.25 -2.71
C ALA A 338 -24.78 -7.46 -1.88
N GLU A 339 -23.75 -8.19 -2.31
CA GLU A 339 -23.17 -9.29 -1.54
C GLU A 339 -22.55 -8.81 -0.22
N LYS A 340 -21.90 -7.64 -0.23
CA LYS A 340 -21.21 -7.09 0.94
C LYS A 340 -22.16 -6.50 1.98
N ASN A 341 -23.15 -5.73 1.54
CA ASN A 341 -24.05 -4.99 2.43
C ASN A 341 -25.45 -5.58 2.55
N GLY A 342 -25.74 -6.68 1.85
CA GLY A 342 -27.04 -7.33 1.87
C GLY A 342 -28.16 -6.52 1.24
N LEU A 343 -27.87 -5.42 0.53
CA LEU A 343 -28.86 -4.55 -0.08
C LEU A 343 -29.14 -4.95 -1.53
N SER A 344 -30.42 -5.06 -1.90
CA SER A 344 -30.85 -5.32 -3.27
C SER A 344 -32.07 -4.48 -3.63
N LEU A 345 -32.19 -4.11 -4.90
CA LEU A 345 -33.35 -3.39 -5.43
C LEU A 345 -34.17 -4.39 -6.26
N VAL A 346 -35.37 -4.74 -5.78
CA VAL A 346 -36.26 -5.73 -6.42
C VAL A 346 -37.62 -5.07 -6.62
N GLY A 347 -38.10 -5.00 -7.87
CA GLY A 347 -39.41 -4.41 -8.16
C GLY A 347 -39.55 -2.92 -7.81
N GLY A 348 -38.44 -2.18 -7.68
CA GLY A 348 -38.44 -0.79 -7.23
C GLY A 348 -38.39 -0.62 -5.71
N GLU A 349 -38.46 -1.71 -4.96
CA GLU A 349 -38.33 -1.71 -3.49
C GLU A 349 -36.92 -2.07 -3.07
N LEU A 350 -36.43 -1.44 -2.01
CA LEU A 350 -35.13 -1.75 -1.42
C LEU A 350 -35.30 -2.86 -0.39
N HIS A 351 -34.49 -3.91 -0.49
CA HIS A 351 -34.43 -5.01 0.46
C HIS A 351 -33.08 -5.01 1.17
N HIS A 352 -33.07 -5.26 2.47
CA HIS A 352 -31.88 -5.58 3.27
C HIS A 352 -32.01 -7.01 3.78
N TYR A 353 -31.11 -7.91 3.35
CA TYR A 353 -31.18 -9.35 3.61
C TYR A 353 -32.57 -9.95 3.31
N ASN A 354 -33.08 -9.68 2.12
CA ASN A 354 -34.40 -10.08 1.60
C ASN A 354 -35.61 -9.48 2.32
N LYS A 355 -35.43 -8.60 3.32
CA LYS A 355 -36.53 -7.88 3.96
C LYS A 355 -36.69 -6.50 3.35
N VAL A 356 -37.90 -6.15 2.94
CA VAL A 356 -38.21 -4.79 2.46
C VAL A 356 -37.90 -3.79 3.57
N VAL A 357 -37.13 -2.75 3.25
CA VAL A 357 -36.83 -1.65 4.18
C VAL A 357 -37.58 -0.39 3.75
N THR A 358 -38.05 0.38 4.73
CA THR A 358 -38.66 1.68 4.47
C THR A 358 -37.58 2.64 3.97
N THR A 359 -37.83 3.27 2.83
CA THR A 359 -36.92 4.25 2.23
C THR A 359 -37.53 5.65 2.33
N ILE A 360 -36.67 6.64 2.48
CA ILE A 360 -37.03 8.06 2.51
C ILE A 360 -36.36 8.74 1.30
N PRO A 361 -36.99 9.75 0.67
CA PRO A 361 -36.37 10.51 -0.42
C PRO A 361 -34.98 11.05 -0.02
N PRO A 362 -33.95 10.96 -0.89
CA PRO A 362 -32.59 11.33 -0.53
C PRO A 362 -32.44 12.78 -0.02
N ARG A 363 -33.30 13.71 -0.46
CA ARG A 363 -33.29 15.08 0.06
C ARG A 363 -33.69 15.14 1.54
N GLU A 364 -34.80 14.48 1.88
CA GLU A 364 -35.35 14.45 3.23
C GLU A 364 -34.37 13.76 4.18
N VAL A 365 -33.71 12.67 3.75
CA VAL A 365 -32.65 12.05 4.55
C VAL A 365 -31.49 13.02 4.82
N GLY A 366 -31.13 13.85 3.85
CA GLY A 366 -30.10 14.89 4.04
C GLY A 366 -30.53 15.96 5.05
N GLU A 367 -31.78 16.40 5.00
CA GLU A 367 -32.37 17.34 5.96
C GLU A 367 -32.41 16.76 7.38
N GLU A 368 -32.85 15.50 7.53
CA GLU A 368 -32.84 14.81 8.82
C GLU A 368 -31.42 14.58 9.36
N PHE A 369 -30.47 14.26 8.47
CA PHE A 369 -29.08 14.02 8.86
C PHE A 369 -28.41 15.32 9.34
N ILE A 370 -28.60 16.44 8.64
CA ILE A 370 -28.08 17.75 9.08
C ILE A 370 -28.70 18.15 10.42
N ARG A 371 -30.00 17.94 10.61
CA ARG A 371 -30.67 18.19 11.89
C ARG A 371 -30.06 17.35 13.01
N PHE A 372 -29.86 16.05 12.77
CA PHE A 372 -29.18 15.16 13.73
C PHE A 372 -27.78 15.68 14.10
N LEU A 373 -27.00 16.13 13.11
CA LEU A 373 -25.67 16.72 13.39
C LEU A 373 -25.78 17.97 14.27
N GLY A 374 -26.74 18.86 13.98
CA GLY A 374 -26.98 20.07 14.78
C GLY A 374 -27.44 19.77 16.22
N GLU A 375 -28.23 18.71 16.42
CA GLU A 375 -28.64 18.22 17.75
C GLU A 375 -27.45 17.63 18.53
N CYS A 376 -26.46 17.07 17.84
CA CYS A 376 -25.24 16.56 18.45
C CYS A 376 -24.30 17.69 18.86
N SER A 377 -24.09 18.67 17.97
CA SER A 377 -23.23 19.83 18.18
C SER A 377 -23.45 20.86 17.07
N PRO A 378 -23.38 22.17 17.35
CA PRO A 378 -23.27 23.19 16.31
C PRO A 378 -22.07 22.98 15.37
N GLN A 379 -21.06 22.23 15.85
CA GLN A 379 -19.81 21.95 15.17
C GLN A 379 -19.38 20.49 15.47
N ALA A 380 -19.86 19.54 14.67
CA ALA A 380 -19.63 18.11 14.81
C ALA A 380 -18.35 17.65 14.08
N LEU A 381 -17.61 16.71 14.69
CA LEU A 381 -16.47 16.04 14.07
C LEU A 381 -16.91 14.70 13.49
N LEU A 382 -16.82 14.54 12.17
CA LEU A 382 -17.25 13.31 11.49
C LEU A 382 -16.11 12.30 11.40
N LEU A 383 -16.32 11.13 11.98
CA LEU A 383 -15.37 10.02 12.03
C LEU A 383 -15.88 8.84 11.22
N GLY A 384 -15.00 8.15 10.50
CA GLY A 384 -15.36 6.90 9.82
C GLY A 384 -14.13 6.17 9.30
N HIS A 385 -14.31 4.92 8.89
CA HIS A 385 -13.20 4.12 8.36
C HIS A 385 -12.87 4.55 6.92
N ASP A 386 -11.68 5.14 6.71
CA ASP A 386 -11.28 5.75 5.43
C ASP A 386 -12.25 6.84 4.91
N ILE A 387 -12.98 7.49 5.82
CA ILE A 387 -14.03 8.50 5.53
C ILE A 387 -13.57 9.59 4.56
N VAL A 388 -12.34 10.10 4.73
CA VAL A 388 -11.78 11.16 3.87
C VAL A 388 -11.68 10.73 2.40
N ARG A 389 -11.51 9.42 2.15
CA ARG A 389 -11.31 8.87 0.81
C ARG A 389 -12.57 8.27 0.20
N PHE A 390 -13.48 7.76 1.03
CA PHE A 390 -14.65 7.05 0.54
C PHE A 390 -15.97 7.75 0.87
N ASP A 391 -16.31 7.87 2.14
CA ASP A 391 -17.64 8.30 2.58
C ASP A 391 -17.83 9.80 2.40
N ALA A 392 -16.87 10.63 2.82
CA ALA A 392 -16.96 12.09 2.77
C ALA A 392 -17.16 12.62 1.34
N PRO A 393 -16.40 12.19 0.30
CA PRO A 393 -16.67 12.62 -1.07
C PRO A 393 -18.09 12.29 -1.56
N ARG A 394 -18.65 11.17 -1.11
CA ARG A 394 -20.00 10.73 -1.51
C ARG A 394 -21.09 11.48 -0.77
N ILE A 395 -20.91 11.73 0.53
CA ILE A 395 -21.81 12.56 1.33
C ILE A 395 -21.83 13.99 0.76
N MET A 396 -20.65 14.56 0.48
CA MET A 396 -20.54 15.89 -0.13
C MET A 396 -21.22 15.96 -1.50
N ARG A 397 -20.97 14.98 -2.39
CA ARG A 397 -21.63 14.90 -3.70
C ARG A 397 -23.14 14.80 -3.56
N TRP A 398 -23.62 13.95 -2.66
CA TRP A 398 -25.05 13.73 -2.42
C TRP A 398 -25.72 15.02 -1.91
N LEU A 399 -25.14 15.70 -0.93
CA LEU A 399 -25.69 16.94 -0.36
C LEU A 399 -25.56 18.15 -1.30
N GLN A 400 -24.59 18.14 -2.22
CA GLN A 400 -24.51 19.16 -3.27
C GLN A 400 -25.66 19.05 -4.27
N GLY A 401 -26.11 17.81 -4.55
CA GLY A 401 -27.34 17.51 -5.28
C GLY A 401 -27.58 18.31 -6.57
N PRO A 402 -28.83 18.38 -7.04
CA PRO A 402 -29.28 19.39 -8.01
C PRO A 402 -29.18 20.80 -7.40
N VAL A 403 -29.19 21.85 -8.23
CA VAL A 403 -29.04 23.26 -7.79
C VAL A 403 -29.96 23.65 -6.62
N SER A 404 -31.15 23.04 -6.52
CA SER A 404 -32.12 23.20 -5.44
C SER A 404 -31.63 22.78 -4.05
N TRP A 405 -30.55 21.99 -3.94
CA TRP A 405 -30.03 21.45 -2.67
C TRP A 405 -28.78 22.18 -2.16
N LYS A 406 -28.30 23.21 -2.88
CA LYS A 406 -27.09 23.96 -2.51
C LYS A 406 -27.12 24.49 -1.07
N VAL A 407 -28.31 24.84 -0.57
CA VAL A 407 -28.52 25.25 0.83
C VAL A 407 -28.12 24.14 1.81
N LEU A 408 -28.46 22.87 1.54
CA LEU A 408 -28.10 21.73 2.39
C LEU A 408 -26.59 21.56 2.50
N SER A 409 -25.87 21.65 1.37
CA SER A 409 -24.42 21.56 1.39
C SER A 409 -23.76 22.69 2.21
N LYS A 410 -24.34 23.90 2.19
CA LYS A 410 -23.85 25.03 2.98
C LYS A 410 -24.08 24.80 4.46
N VAL A 411 -25.30 24.43 4.86
CA VAL A 411 -25.64 24.17 6.27
C VAL A 411 -24.83 22.99 6.81
N PHE A 412 -24.62 21.94 6.00
CA PHE A 412 -23.76 20.83 6.36
C PHE A 412 -22.32 21.27 6.65
N MET A 413 -21.75 22.16 5.83
CA MET A 413 -20.40 22.70 6.07
C MET A 413 -20.34 23.63 7.29
N GLU A 414 -21.46 24.25 7.69
CA GLU A 414 -21.56 25.02 8.93
C GLU A 414 -21.62 24.09 10.16
N CYS A 415 -22.29 22.94 10.04
CA CYS A 415 -22.42 21.94 11.11
C CYS A 415 -21.22 21.00 11.23
N ALA A 416 -20.52 20.66 10.14
CA ALA A 416 -19.43 19.70 10.13
C ALA A 416 -18.07 20.41 10.09
N ILE A 417 -17.28 20.26 11.17
CA ILE A 417 -15.95 20.91 11.25
C ILE A 417 -14.99 20.25 10.25
N GLN A 418 -14.82 18.93 10.37
CA GLN A 418 -13.76 18.16 9.70
C GLN A 418 -14.15 16.68 9.55
N PHE A 419 -13.54 16.00 8.58
CA PHE A 419 -13.61 14.55 8.41
C PHE A 419 -12.30 13.89 8.86
N HIS A 420 -12.38 12.87 9.70
CA HIS A 420 -11.19 12.16 10.22
C HIS A 420 -11.29 10.64 10.09
N SER A 421 -10.28 10.03 9.45
CA SER A 421 -10.17 8.58 9.39
C SER A 421 -9.83 8.00 10.76
N SER A 422 -10.63 7.05 11.24
CA SER A 422 -10.43 6.35 12.53
C SER A 422 -9.02 5.75 12.67
N ASP A 423 -8.42 5.28 11.57
CA ASP A 423 -7.09 4.66 11.55
C ASP A 423 -5.93 5.64 11.85
N LYS A 424 -6.21 6.95 11.80
CA LYS A 424 -5.24 8.02 12.08
C LYS A 424 -5.47 8.69 13.43
N VAL A 425 -6.62 8.47 14.05
CA VAL A 425 -6.93 8.98 15.38
C VAL A 425 -6.35 8.00 16.39
N LYS A 426 -5.31 8.40 17.13
CA LYS A 426 -4.93 7.67 18.35
C LYS A 426 -6.06 7.86 19.35
N LEU A 427 -7.02 6.93 19.38
CA LEU A 427 -7.96 6.80 20.48
C LEU A 427 -7.12 6.61 21.76
N LYS A 428 -6.98 7.68 22.55
CA LYS A 428 -6.52 7.57 23.93
C LYS A 428 -7.63 6.81 24.66
N ASN A 429 -7.47 5.50 24.79
CA ASN A 429 -8.26 4.70 25.72
C ASN A 429 -8.10 5.30 27.12
N LYS A 430 -9.04 6.16 27.54
CA LYS A 430 -9.33 6.34 28.97
C LYS A 430 -9.84 4.99 29.44
N LYS A 431 -9.06 4.34 30.30
CA LYS A 431 -9.51 3.20 31.08
C LYS A 431 -10.76 3.63 31.86
N SER A 432 -11.95 3.20 31.43
CA SER A 432 -13.02 2.91 32.38
C SER A 432 -13.36 1.43 32.21
N SER A 433 -12.96 0.66 33.21
CA SER A 433 -13.42 -0.69 33.47
C SER A 433 -14.95 -0.65 33.57
N GLN A 434 -15.66 -1.23 32.61
CA GLN A 434 -17.00 -1.76 32.85
C GLN A 434 -17.33 -2.82 31.80
N SER A 435 -17.67 -3.98 32.34
CA SER A 435 -18.08 -5.22 31.73
C SER A 435 -19.30 -5.02 30.83
N TYR A 436 -19.31 -5.62 29.64
CA TYR A 436 -20.52 -5.79 28.84
C TYR A 436 -20.84 -7.28 28.70
N ILE A 437 -22.02 -7.63 29.24
CA ILE A 437 -22.94 -8.63 28.68
C ILE A 437 -23.56 -7.99 27.44
#